data_AF-A0A7L2MK20-F1
#
_entry.id   AF-A0A7L2MK20-F1
#
_cell.length_a   1.000
_cell.length_b   1.000
_cell.length_c   1.000
_cell.angle_alpha   90.00
_cell.angle_beta   90.00
_cell.angle_gamma   90.00
#
_symmetry.space_group_name_H-M   'P 1'
#
loop_
_entity.id
_entity.type
_entity.pdbx_description
1 polymer ?
#
loop_
_entity_poly.entity_id
_entity_poly.type
_entity_poly.pdbx_seq_one_letter_code
_entity_poly.pdbx_strand_id
1 'polypeptide(L)' 'PPVFSKSLYEVRVAENLPVESVVLQVRATDADVGTNGRVSYSFGSVPNAVRALFTIDSESG' A
#
# COMPACT_ATOMS: atom_id res chain seq x y z
N PRO A 1 8.13 -14.68 -5.76
CA PRO A 1 7.91 -13.79 -4.58
C PRO A 1 7.66 -12.34 -5.01
N PRO A 2 6.80 -11.59 -4.30
CA PRO A 2 6.40 -10.25 -4.73
C PRO A 2 7.54 -9.25 -4.62
N VAL A 3 7.71 -8.42 -5.64
CA VAL A 3 8.71 -7.35 -5.70
C VAL A 3 8.02 -6.01 -5.91
N PHE A 4 8.23 -5.05 -4.99
CA PHE A 4 7.72 -3.69 -5.15
C PHE A 4 8.39 -2.95 -6.31
N SER A 5 7.62 -2.12 -7.02
CA SER A 5 8.12 -1.32 -8.14
C SER A 5 9.09 -0.19 -7.73
N LYS A 6 9.07 0.22 -6.46
CA LYS A 6 10.00 1.19 -5.86
C LYS A 6 10.49 0.67 -4.52
N SER A 7 11.74 0.98 -4.19
CA SER A 7 12.33 0.71 -2.87
C SER A 7 11.81 1.66 -1.79
N LEU A 8 11.38 2.86 -2.16
CA LEU A 8 10.80 3.87 -1.28
C LEU A 8 9.60 4.53 -1.97
N TYR A 9 8.49 4.62 -1.23
CA TYR A 9 7.32 5.41 -1.59
C TYR A 9 7.23 6.57 -0.60
N GLU A 10 7.27 7.79 -1.11
CA GLU A 10 7.21 9.02 -0.32
C GLU A 10 6.28 10.03 -1.02
N VAL A 11 5.42 10.68 -0.24
CA VAL A 11 4.51 11.71 -0.72
C VAL A 11 4.28 12.74 0.38
N ARG A 12 3.95 13.98 0.00
CA ARG A 12 3.51 15.03 0.92
C ARG A 12 1.99 15.15 0.83
N VAL A 13 1.33 15.16 1.98
CA VAL A 13 -0.13 15.26 2.09
C VAL A 13 -0.48 16.65 2.61
N ALA A 14 -1.48 17.29 1.99
CA ALA A 14 -2.00 18.56 2.48
C ALA A 14 -2.85 18.35 3.74
N GLU A 15 -2.74 19.23 4.72
CA GLU A 15 -3.46 19.11 6.00
C GLU A 15 -4.99 19.14 5.84
N ASN A 16 -5.48 19.74 4.76
CA ASN A 16 -6.90 19.87 4.44
C ASN A 16 -7.38 18.80 3.46
N LEU A 17 -6.59 17.74 3.23
CA LEU A 17 -7.01 16.64 2.37
C LEU A 17 -8.23 15.92 2.98
N PRO A 18 -9.33 15.73 2.23
CA PRO A 18 -10.50 15.04 2.74
C PRO A 18 -10.20 13.58 3.15
N VAL A 19 -10.93 13.07 4.13
CA VAL A 19 -10.90 11.66 4.52
C VAL A 19 -11.29 10.78 3.31
N GLU A 20 -10.73 9.57 3.23
CA GLU A 20 -10.85 8.63 2.09
C GLU A 20 -10.19 9.11 0.78
N SER A 21 -9.44 10.21 0.78
CA SER A 21 -8.65 10.59 -0.39
C SER A 21 -7.50 9.61 -0.63
N VAL A 22 -7.25 9.28 -1.90
CA VAL A 22 -6.10 8.47 -2.29
C VAL A 22 -4.81 9.27 -2.09
N VAL A 23 -3.95 8.79 -1.20
CA VAL A 23 -2.66 9.43 -0.86
C VAL A 23 -1.55 9.01 -1.83
N LEU A 24 -1.42 7.69 -2.02
CA LEU A 24 -0.50 7.08 -2.97
C LEU A 24 -1.01 5.68 -3.29
N GLN A 25 -0.57 5.14 -4.43
CA GLN A 25 -0.80 3.74 -4.78
C GLN A 25 0.54 3.00 -4.80
N VAL A 26 0.62 1.87 -4.10
CA VAL A 26 1.79 0.99 -4.16
C VAL A 26 1.58 -0.10 -5.21
N ARG A 27 2.67 -0.59 -5.78
CA ARG A 27 2.62 -1.72 -6.70
C ARG A 27 3.74 -2.70 -6.40
N ALA A 28 3.38 -3.97 -6.34
CA ALA A 28 4.30 -5.09 -6.38
C ALA A 28 3.87 -6.10 -7.44
N THR A 29 4.85 -6.82 -7.99
CA THR A 29 4.65 -7.85 -9.01
C THR A 29 5.35 -9.12 -8.57
N ASP A 30 4.67 -10.25 -8.68
CA ASP A 30 5.26 -11.58 -8.55
C ASP A 30 5.34 -12.22 -9.95
N ALA A 31 6.43 -12.92 -10.24
CA ALA A 31 6.66 -13.59 -11.51
C ALA A 31 6.01 -14.98 -11.59
N ASP A 32 5.51 -15.48 -10.46
CA ASP A 32 4.86 -16.78 -10.36
C ASP A 32 3.50 -16.81 -11.11
N VAL A 33 3.14 -17.96 -11.69
CA VAL A 33 1.94 -18.12 -12.52
C VAL A 33 0.72 -18.48 -11.67
N GLY A 34 -0.45 -17.97 -12.07
CA GLY A 34 -1.72 -18.30 -11.44
C GLY A 34 -1.87 -17.68 -10.05
N THR A 35 -2.45 -18.42 -9.10
CA THR A 35 -2.71 -17.92 -7.75
C THR A 35 -1.46 -17.62 -6.95
N ASN A 36 -0.33 -18.27 -7.27
CA ASN A 36 0.95 -18.03 -6.61
C ASN A 36 1.53 -16.64 -6.94
N GLY A 37 1.09 -16.03 -8.05
CA GLY A 37 1.44 -14.67 -8.41
C GLY A 37 0.52 -13.60 -7.82
N ARG A 38 -0.52 -13.98 -7.07
CA ARG A 38 -1.47 -13.02 -6.48
C ARG A 38 -0.79 -12.28 -5.32
N VAL A 39 -0.72 -10.96 -5.45
CA VAL A 39 -0.20 -10.06 -4.43
C VAL A 39 -1.33 -9.52 -3.57
N SER A 40 -1.12 -9.45 -2.26
CA SER A 40 -2.00 -8.77 -1.31
C SER A 40 -1.21 -7.79 -0.44
N TYR A 41 -1.78 -6.61 -0.18
CA TYR A 41 -1.10 -5.55 0.55
C TYR A 41 -1.61 -5.42 1.99
N SER A 42 -0.70 -5.10 2.91
CA SER A 42 -1.04 -4.74 4.29
C SER A 42 0.08 -3.92 4.91
N PHE A 43 -0.24 -3.14 5.95
CA PHE A 43 0.78 -2.52 6.78
C PHE A 43 1.50 -3.58 7.62
N GLY A 44 2.83 -3.49 7.66
CA GLY A 44 3.67 -4.25 8.59
C GLY A 44 3.47 -3.83 10.05
N SER A 45 4.54 -3.89 10.85
CA SER A 45 4.47 -3.42 12.23
C SER A 45 4.45 -1.89 12.28
N VAL A 46 3.26 -1.33 12.49
CA VAL A 46 3.02 0.11 12.62
C VAL A 46 2.19 0.38 13.89
N PRO A 47 2.36 1.54 14.53
CA PRO A 47 1.53 1.93 15.67
C PRO A 47 0.03 1.96 15.32
N ASN A 48 -0.83 1.69 16.31
CA ASN A 48 -2.28 1.74 16.14
C ASN A 48 -2.79 3.09 15.63
N ALA A 49 -2.12 4.19 16.00
CA ALA A 49 -2.45 5.52 15.50
C ALA A 49 -2.34 5.62 13.97
N VAL A 50 -1.38 4.93 13.35
CA VAL A 50 -1.24 4.90 11.88
C VAL A 50 -2.41 4.15 11.25
N ARG A 51 -2.80 3.01 11.82
CA ARG A 51 -3.94 2.20 11.34
C ARG A 51 -5.29 2.90 11.48
N ALA A 52 -5.37 3.93 12.34
CA ALA A 52 -6.56 4.76 12.50
C ALA A 52 -6.62 5.95 11.51
N LEU A 53 -5.49 6.31 10.89
CA LEU A 53 -5.37 7.48 10.01
C LEU A 53 -5.24 7.09 8.53
N PHE A 54 -4.59 5.97 8.24
CA PHE A 54 -4.36 5.49 6.89
C PHE A 54 -4.86 4.06 6.72
N THR A 55 -5.48 3.82 5.57
CA THR A 55 -5.89 2.50 5.10
C THR A 55 -5.07 2.12 3.87
N ILE A 56 -5.00 0.82 3.58
CA ILE A 56 -4.40 0.29 2.36
C ILE A 56 -5.37 -0.74 1.81
N ASP A 57 -5.66 -0.68 0.51
CA ASP A 57 -6.54 -1.66 -0.11
C ASP A 57 -5.74 -2.92 -0.40
N SER A 58 -6.22 -4.06 0.06
CA SER A 58 -5.44 -5.29 -0.01
C SER A 58 -5.23 -5.81 -1.43
N GLU A 59 -6.04 -5.38 -2.41
CA GLU A 59 -5.96 -5.86 -3.80
C GLU A 59 -5.26 -4.86 -4.72
N SER A 60 -5.50 -3.57 -4.51
CA SER A 60 -5.03 -2.49 -5.38
C SER A 60 -3.83 -1.71 -4.86
N GLY A 61 -3.46 -1.90 -3.58
CA GLY A 61 -2.31 -1.27 -2.94
C GLY A 61 -2.59 0.14 -2.49
#